data_AF-A0A0J9TKU4-F1
#
_entry.id   AF-A0A0J9TKU4-F1
#
_cell.length_a   1.000
_cell.length_b   1.000
_cell.length_c   1.000
_cell.angle_alpha   90.00
_cell.angle_beta   90.00
_cell.angle_gamma   90.00
#
_symmetry.space_group_name_H-M   'P 1'
#
loop_
_entity.id
_entity.type
_entity.pdbx_description
1 polymer ?
#
loop_
_entity_poly.entity_id
_entity_poly.type
_entity_poly.pdbx_seq_one_letter_code
_entity_poly.pdbx_strand_id
1 'polypeptide(L)'
;MKVEVGRENSLAAIESSIEFFNGEIVLVAQKNYDIDFPLLSDIYKVGTFCKVRVLQRHKDDSLTVEIEGVQRVRIMNTRLNRYEHKGNSMVTWITDYEFLKQKNERVEELSFKIDELLDHIEHYFKLNRREISLLKKMFTGEEEFKELEKCYEVLTEEEREQIEGQITKKVNSNISRQQREFYLRERIKVIREEFSKDQKNISKVKEELNKNHWKTSLAQSIAKGLGRECVKISLGGVSDEAEIRGHRKTYIGSMPGKIVKGLRQAGVNNPVFILDEVDKLTSGHGDPVAALLEVLDPKQNYAFIDNYIEESVDLSKAMFIATANYEENIPEPLIDRLEVIRLSSYTEREKFEIAKGSLISEVLREHGLKEDELKISDSAILYIIRRYTREAGVRNLKQMIAQIARKFVQKQEMDSTVAEETVNEELVREYLSIERYDHTVKDELSIPGIVNGMAYTEYGGDLLPVEINYFSGKGNLNLTGNLKDTMKESASVALSYIRANEKEFNLTKIK
;
A
#
# COMPACT_ATOMS: atom_id res chain seq x y z
N MET A 1 14.75 18.79 31.36
CA MET A 1 15.94 19.59 31.75
C MET A 1 15.92 19.75 33.26
N LYS A 2 17.05 19.58 33.96
CA LYS A 2 17.13 19.84 35.41
C LYS A 2 17.69 21.24 35.63
N VAL A 3 16.98 22.06 36.40
CA VAL A 3 17.33 23.45 36.67
C VAL A 3 17.19 23.73 38.16
N GLU A 4 18.14 24.47 38.70
CA GLU A 4 18.07 24.97 40.07
C GLU A 4 17.48 26.38 40.05
N VAL A 5 16.47 26.60 40.88
CA VAL A 5 15.69 27.84 40.92
C VAL A 5 15.72 28.39 42.34
N GLY A 6 16.18 29.63 42.50
CA GLY A 6 16.28 30.30 43.79
C GLY A 6 15.70 31.72 43.84
N ARG A 7 15.18 32.25 42.72
CA ARG A 7 14.53 33.57 42.69
C ARG A 7 13.14 33.48 43.30
N GLU A 8 12.80 34.38 44.23
CA GLU A 8 11.51 34.39 44.95
C GLU A 8 10.30 34.30 44.01
N ASN A 9 10.26 35.12 42.95
CA ASN A 9 9.17 35.09 41.97
C ASN A 9 9.08 33.78 41.18
N SER A 10 10.22 33.17 40.88
CA SER A 10 10.27 31.90 40.15
C SER A 10 9.87 30.72 41.05
N LEU A 11 10.27 30.75 42.33
CA LEU A 11 9.83 29.80 43.34
C LEU A 11 8.32 29.88 43.54
N ALA A 12 7.78 31.10 43.72
CA ALA A 12 6.34 31.33 43.86
C ALA A 12 5.55 30.90 42.63
N ALA A 13 6.11 31.05 41.41
CA ALA A 13 5.48 30.58 40.19
C ALA A 13 5.46 29.04 40.09
N ILE A 14 6.54 28.37 40.48
CA ILE A 14 6.62 26.90 40.49
C ILE A 14 5.69 26.30 41.55
N GLU A 15 5.67 26.86 42.76
CA GLU A 15 4.77 26.40 43.82
C GLU A 15 3.30 26.60 43.43
N SER A 16 2.95 27.77 42.90
CA SER A 16 1.60 28.04 42.38
C SER A 16 1.22 27.11 41.24
N SER A 17 2.17 26.79 40.36
CA SER A 17 1.96 25.89 39.23
C SER A 17 1.59 24.49 39.71
N ILE A 18 2.29 23.98 40.72
CA ILE A 18 2.03 22.64 41.30
C ILE A 18 0.71 22.63 42.05
N GLU A 19 0.42 23.67 42.84
CA GLU A 19 -0.76 23.71 43.71
C GLU A 19 -2.06 23.97 42.94
N PHE A 20 -2.05 24.86 41.95
CA PHE A 20 -3.28 25.31 41.28
C PHE A 20 -3.37 24.94 39.79
N PHE A 21 -2.26 24.59 39.15
CA PHE A 21 -2.20 24.36 37.70
C PHE A 21 -1.58 23.01 37.32
N ASN A 22 -1.65 22.01 38.21
CA ASN A 22 -1.19 20.63 37.93
C ASN A 22 0.26 20.53 37.40
N GLY A 23 1.14 21.42 37.87
CA GLY A 23 2.54 21.50 37.45
C GLY A 23 2.76 22.14 36.08
N GLU A 24 1.76 22.80 35.51
CA GLU A 24 1.85 23.52 34.24
C GLU A 24 2.38 24.94 34.43
N ILE A 25 3.39 25.33 33.65
CA ILE A 25 3.99 26.67 33.71
C ILE A 25 4.42 27.14 32.31
N VAL A 26 4.45 28.45 32.10
CA VAL A 26 5.04 29.04 30.89
C VAL A 26 6.41 29.62 31.24
N LEU A 27 7.45 29.12 30.58
CA LEU A 27 8.80 29.67 30.71
C LEU A 27 9.07 30.67 29.60
N VAL A 28 9.55 31.84 30.01
CA VAL A 28 9.94 32.93 29.11
C VAL A 28 11.36 33.35 29.38
N ALA A 29 12.07 33.69 28.30
CA ALA A 29 13.36 34.35 28.43
C ALA A 29 13.16 35.82 28.84
N GLN A 30 14.05 36.28 29.70
CA GLN A 30 14.20 37.70 30.01
C GLN A 30 15.10 38.36 28.97
N LYS A 31 14.83 39.62 28.61
CA LYS A 31 15.64 40.38 27.65
C LYS A 31 16.99 40.79 28.23
N ASN A 32 17.04 41.09 29.52
CA ASN A 32 18.26 41.41 30.26
C ASN A 32 18.30 40.61 31.58
N TYR A 33 19.32 39.79 31.78
CA TYR A 33 19.43 38.87 32.92
C TYR A 33 19.76 39.58 34.25
N ASP A 34 20.35 40.78 34.19
CA ASP A 34 20.77 41.57 35.36
C ASP A 34 19.59 42.15 36.16
N ILE A 35 18.36 42.08 35.64
CA ILE A 35 17.18 42.59 36.31
C ILE A 35 16.59 41.48 37.19
N ASP A 36 16.60 41.66 38.51
CA ASP A 36 16.08 40.65 39.45
C ASP A 36 14.55 40.55 39.47
N PHE A 37 13.86 41.66 39.18
CA PHE A 37 12.39 41.74 39.15
C PHE A 37 11.91 42.24 37.77
N PRO A 38 11.88 41.39 36.73
CA PRO A 38 11.47 41.80 35.40
C PRO A 38 10.01 42.24 35.34
N LEU A 39 9.73 43.35 34.64
CA LEU A 39 8.38 43.72 34.22
C LEU A 39 7.98 42.99 32.92
N LEU A 40 6.70 43.04 32.56
CA LEU A 40 6.19 42.42 31.33
C LEU A 40 6.85 42.97 30.04
N SER A 41 7.38 44.20 30.08
CA SER A 41 8.17 44.78 28.99
C SER A 41 9.56 44.14 28.84
N ASP A 42 10.07 43.54 29.91
CA ASP A 42 11.46 43.09 30.04
C ASP A 42 11.61 41.59 29.72
N ILE A 43 10.49 40.92 29.40
CA ILE A 43 10.43 39.53 28.99
C ILE A 43 9.98 39.42 27.52
N TYR A 44 10.30 38.30 26.87
CA TYR A 44 9.79 38.01 25.54
C TYR A 44 8.32 37.54 25.61
N LYS A 45 7.48 38.00 24.66
CA LYS A 45 6.06 37.61 24.56
C LYS A 45 5.85 36.17 24.08
N VAL A 46 6.90 35.51 23.60
CA VAL A 46 6.88 34.11 23.17
C VAL A 46 7.71 33.31 24.15
N GLY A 47 7.09 32.27 24.71
CA GLY A 47 7.70 31.34 25.65
C GLY A 47 7.43 29.89 25.27
N THR A 48 7.70 29.00 26.22
CA THR A 48 7.44 27.57 26.10
C THR A 48 6.53 27.14 27.25
N PHE A 49 5.41 26.52 26.93
CA PHE A 49 4.59 25.80 27.89
C PHE A 49 5.31 24.53 28.32
N CYS A 50 5.44 24.35 29.62
CA CYS A 50 6.24 23.31 30.24
C CYS A 50 5.47 22.63 31.37
N LYS A 51 5.78 21.36 31.62
CA LYS A 51 5.43 20.68 32.87
C LYS A 51 6.63 20.68 33.81
N VAL A 52 6.40 20.98 35.08
CA VAL A 52 7.42 21.08 36.11
C VAL A 52 7.17 20.11 37.23
N ARG A 53 8.21 19.37 37.60
CA ARG A 53 8.23 18.49 38.76
C ARG A 53 9.39 18.86 39.68
N VAL A 54 9.11 19.06 40.97
CA VAL A 54 10.16 19.29 41.96
C VAL A 54 10.86 17.96 42.27
N LEU A 55 12.17 17.91 42.04
CA LEU A 55 12.99 16.73 42.35
C LEU A 55 13.50 16.80 43.78
N GLN A 56 13.95 17.98 44.21
CA GLN A 56 14.56 18.18 45.52
C GLN A 56 14.38 19.62 45.99
N ARG A 57 14.12 19.78 47.28
CA ARG A 57 14.16 21.08 47.98
C ARG A 57 15.42 21.12 48.84
N HIS A 58 16.21 22.18 48.69
CA HIS A 58 17.44 22.40 49.44
C HIS A 58 17.15 23.16 50.74
N LYS A 59 18.14 23.24 51.63
CA LYS A 59 18.00 23.87 52.95
C LYS A 59 17.87 25.40 52.91
N ASP A 60 18.20 26.00 51.78
CA ASP A 60 18.17 27.44 51.48
C ASP A 60 16.88 27.85 50.72
N ASP A 61 15.85 27.00 50.77
CA ASP A 61 14.58 27.13 50.04
C ASP A 61 14.68 27.13 48.50
N SER A 62 15.87 26.94 47.94
CA SER A 62 16.03 26.71 46.50
C SER A 62 15.48 25.34 46.08
N LEU A 63 14.97 25.27 44.85
CA LEU A 63 14.36 24.07 44.28
C LEU A 63 15.18 23.57 43.09
N THR A 64 15.53 22.29 43.11
CA THR A 64 15.93 21.59 41.89
C THR A 64 14.69 21.00 41.24
N VAL A 65 14.37 21.52 40.07
CA VAL A 65 13.19 21.12 39.30
C VAL A 65 13.56 20.44 38.00
N GLU A 66 12.76 19.46 37.62
CA GLU A 66 12.74 18.89 36.28
C GLU A 66 11.67 19.59 35.46
N ILE A 67 12.11 20.18 34.36
CA ILE A 67 11.27 20.92 33.42
C ILE A 67 11.20 20.13 32.13
N GLU A 68 9.99 19.79 31.71
CA GLU A 68 9.69 19.18 30.42
C GLU A 68 9.02 20.22 29.52
N GLY A 69 9.72 20.65 28.46
CA GLY A 69 9.17 21.59 27.50
C GLY A 69 8.20 20.89 26.56
N VAL A 70 6.95 21.34 26.53
CA VAL A 70 5.89 20.73 25.72
C VAL A 70 5.76 21.46 24.40
N GLN A 71 5.52 22.77 24.41
CA GLN A 71 5.23 23.51 23.17
C GLN A 71 5.45 25.01 23.26
N ARG A 72 5.76 25.66 22.13
CA ARG A 72 5.84 27.13 22.04
C ARG A 72 4.49 27.81 22.15
N VAL A 73 4.42 28.84 23.00
CA VAL A 73 3.22 29.62 23.27
C VAL A 73 3.49 31.12 23.16
N ARG A 74 2.46 31.89 22.81
CA ARG A 74 2.43 33.34 22.90
C ARG A 74 1.64 33.75 24.13
N ILE A 75 2.22 34.62 24.94
CA ILE A 75 1.55 35.26 26.08
C ILE A 75 0.54 36.29 25.54
N MET A 76 -0.70 36.19 26.02
CA MET A 76 -1.80 37.07 25.61
C MET A 76 -2.07 38.12 26.68
N ASN A 77 -2.65 37.71 27.80
CA ASN A 77 -3.01 38.61 28.91
C ASN A 77 -2.40 38.07 30.21
N THR A 78 -1.65 38.92 30.92
CA THR A 78 -1.02 38.54 32.20
C THR A 78 -1.57 39.40 33.33
N ARG A 79 -1.92 38.76 34.45
CA ARG A 79 -2.41 39.40 35.68
C ARG A 79 -1.59 38.94 36.88
N LEU A 80 -1.42 39.82 37.86
CA LEU A 80 -0.87 39.44 39.16
C LEU A 80 -1.93 38.71 39.97
N ASN A 81 -1.57 37.56 40.51
CA ASN A 81 -2.39 36.82 41.45
C ASN A 81 -1.69 36.72 42.79
N ARG A 82 -2.43 37.02 43.85
CA ARG A 82 -1.96 36.88 45.23
C ARG A 82 -2.63 35.66 45.82
N TYR A 83 -1.83 34.76 46.39
CA TYR A 83 -2.33 33.56 47.05
C TYR A 83 -1.55 33.30 48.34
N GLU A 84 -2.15 32.54 49.26
CA GLU A 84 -1.49 32.15 50.50
C GLU A 84 -0.88 30.76 50.36
N HIS A 85 0.42 30.66 50.61
CA HIS A 85 1.11 29.38 50.67
C HIS A 85 1.80 29.26 52.03
N LYS A 86 1.45 28.21 52.80
CA LYS A 86 2.02 27.94 54.15
C LYS A 86 1.99 29.15 55.10
N GLY A 87 0.94 29.97 55.03
CA GLY A 87 0.75 31.14 55.90
C GLY A 87 1.45 32.42 55.46
N ASN A 88 2.17 32.41 54.32
CA ASN A 88 2.76 33.61 53.71
C ASN A 88 1.99 34.03 52.46
N SER A 89 1.80 35.35 52.28
CA SER A 89 1.18 35.90 51.07
C SER A 89 2.21 35.98 49.94
N MET A 90 2.02 35.17 48.91
CA MET A 90 2.86 35.14 47.72
C MET A 90 2.18 35.85 46.55
N VAL A 91 2.99 36.42 45.66
CA VAL A 91 2.53 37.09 44.45
C VAL A 91 3.17 36.42 43.25
N THR A 92 2.36 36.00 42.28
CA THR A 92 2.82 35.38 41.04
C THR A 92 2.07 35.95 39.84
N TRP A 93 2.62 35.77 38.65
CA TRP A 93 1.97 36.14 37.40
C TRP A 93 1.18 34.94 36.86
N ILE A 94 -0.11 35.15 36.57
CA ILE A 94 -0.95 34.20 35.83
C ILE A 94 -1.15 34.78 34.44
N THR A 95 -0.96 33.96 33.41
CA THR A 95 -1.11 34.39 32.03
C THR A 95 -2.05 33.50 31.25
N ASP A 96 -2.88 34.13 30.42
CA ASP A 96 -3.51 33.46 29.29
C ASP A 96 -2.46 33.32 28.18
N TYR A 97 -2.54 32.22 27.44
CA TYR A 97 -1.57 31.92 26.39
C TYR A 97 -2.26 31.28 25.18
N GLU A 98 -1.64 31.45 24.01
CA GLU A 98 -2.07 30.84 22.76
C GLU A 98 -0.94 29.93 22.25
N PHE A 99 -1.25 28.67 21.92
CA PHE A 99 -0.25 27.79 21.30
C PHE A 99 0.08 28.27 19.89
N LEU A 100 1.38 28.46 19.60
CA LEU A 100 1.83 28.97 18.29
C LEU A 100 1.72 27.94 17.16
N LYS A 101 1.52 26.67 17.50
CA LYS A 101 1.07 25.59 16.62
C LYS A 101 -0.20 25.05 17.27
N GLN A 102 -1.32 24.92 16.56
CA GLN A 102 -2.50 24.27 17.15
C GLN A 102 -2.14 22.86 17.60
N LYS A 103 -2.52 22.51 18.84
CA LYS A 103 -2.30 21.20 19.44
C LYS A 103 -3.23 20.22 18.70
N ASN A 104 -2.66 19.30 17.91
CA ASN A 104 -3.45 18.37 17.12
C ASN A 104 -3.77 17.15 18.03
N GLU A 105 -4.93 17.17 18.70
CA GLU A 105 -5.36 16.10 19.66
C GLU A 105 -5.25 14.69 19.07
N ARG A 106 -5.41 14.59 17.75
CA ARG A 106 -5.26 13.36 16.96
C ARG A 106 -3.85 12.74 17.07
N VAL A 107 -2.80 13.55 17.23
CA VAL A 107 -1.40 13.09 17.28
C VAL A 107 -1.06 12.46 18.64
N GLU A 108 -1.63 12.95 19.75
CA GLU A 108 -1.45 12.32 21.08
C GLU A 108 -2.16 10.95 21.14
N GLU A 109 -3.37 10.86 20.59
CA GLU A 109 -4.12 9.60 20.52
C GLU A 109 -3.42 8.56 19.61
N LEU A 110 -2.84 9.03 18.50
CA LEU A 110 -2.02 8.22 17.59
C LEU A 110 -0.69 7.77 18.23
N SER A 111 -0.03 8.63 19.02
CA SER A 111 1.22 8.25 19.70
C SER A 111 1.02 7.10 20.69
N PHE A 112 -0.11 7.08 21.40
CA PHE A 112 -0.44 6.00 22.34
C PHE A 112 -0.70 4.67 21.62
N LYS A 113 -1.43 4.71 20.50
CA LYS A 113 -1.70 3.52 19.66
C LYS A 113 -0.43 3.01 18.97
N ILE A 114 0.51 3.88 18.62
CA ILE A 114 1.79 3.51 18.01
C ILE A 114 2.72 2.85 19.02
N ASP A 115 2.74 3.30 20.28
CA ASP A 115 3.50 2.60 21.32
C ASP A 115 2.97 1.17 21.54
N GLU A 116 1.65 0.96 21.49
CA GLU A 116 1.03 -0.38 21.57
C GLU A 116 1.38 -1.26 20.36
N LEU A 117 1.40 -0.67 19.15
CA LEU A 117 1.77 -1.33 17.90
C LEU A 117 3.27 -1.72 17.88
N LEU A 118 4.14 -0.83 18.37
CA LEU A 118 5.58 -1.07 18.48
C LEU A 118 5.89 -2.16 19.50
N ASP A 119 5.14 -2.25 20.60
CA ASP A 119 5.25 -3.34 21.57
C ASP A 119 4.84 -4.69 20.95
N HIS A 120 3.83 -4.71 20.07
CA HIS A 120 3.45 -5.90 19.30
C HIS A 120 4.50 -6.29 18.24
N ILE A 121 5.10 -5.32 17.55
CA ILE A 121 6.18 -5.53 16.57
C ILE A 121 7.46 -6.04 17.27
N GLU A 122 7.78 -5.54 18.46
CA GLU A 122 8.90 -6.03 19.28
C GLU A 122 8.76 -7.52 19.56
N HIS A 123 7.54 -7.98 19.87
CA HIS A 123 7.25 -9.38 20.14
C HIS A 123 7.41 -10.28 18.90
N TYR A 124 6.97 -9.82 17.73
CA TYR A 124 6.99 -10.60 16.48
C TYR A 124 8.37 -10.66 15.81
N PHE A 125 9.14 -9.56 15.83
CA PHE A 125 10.38 -9.44 15.05
C PHE A 125 11.67 -9.53 15.87
N LYS A 126 11.59 -9.66 17.21
CA LYS A 126 12.76 -9.78 18.12
C LYS A 126 13.80 -8.66 17.92
N LEU A 127 13.33 -7.43 17.73
CA LEU A 127 14.18 -6.26 17.52
C LEU A 127 14.94 -5.89 18.80
N ASN A 128 16.11 -5.27 18.64
CA ASN A 128 16.92 -4.81 19.77
C ASN A 128 16.59 -3.35 20.17
N ARG A 129 16.90 -2.97 21.42
CA ARG A 129 16.54 -1.65 21.98
C ARG A 129 17.03 -0.44 21.17
N ARG A 130 18.08 -0.58 20.36
CA ARG A 130 18.58 0.49 19.49
C ARG A 130 17.71 0.68 18.25
N GLU A 131 17.25 -0.40 17.64
CA GLU A 131 16.35 -0.37 16.49
C GLU A 131 15.00 0.25 16.87
N ILE A 132 14.46 -0.12 18.04
CA ILE A 132 13.22 0.46 18.58
C ILE A 132 13.38 1.97 18.83
N SER A 133 14.52 2.40 19.38
CA SER A 133 14.79 3.83 19.60
C SER A 133 14.96 4.62 18.31
N LEU A 134 15.40 3.98 17.22
CA LEU A 134 15.50 4.60 15.89
C LEU A 134 14.11 4.73 15.26
N LEU A 135 13.30 3.68 15.32
CA LEU A 135 11.91 3.69 14.87
C LEU A 135 11.10 4.80 15.57
N LYS A 136 11.17 4.90 16.91
CA LYS A 136 10.49 5.96 17.66
C LYS A 136 10.94 7.39 17.29
N LYS A 137 12.17 7.57 16.80
CA LYS A 137 12.66 8.88 16.32
C LYS A 137 12.21 9.21 14.89
N MET A 138 11.96 8.18 14.08
CA MET A 138 11.49 8.36 12.70
C MET A 138 10.02 8.80 12.63
N PHE A 139 9.20 8.44 13.61
CA PHE A 139 7.77 8.76 13.63
C PHE A 139 7.46 10.02 14.45
N THR A 140 7.98 11.17 14.03
CA THR A 140 7.76 12.46 14.74
C THR A 140 7.02 13.52 13.91
N GLY A 141 6.71 13.28 12.63
CA GLY A 141 6.00 14.22 11.74
C GLY A 141 4.59 13.77 11.32
N GLU A 142 3.66 14.73 11.20
CA GLU A 142 2.23 14.54 10.86
C GLU A 142 1.96 13.79 9.55
N GLU A 143 2.86 13.84 8.57
CA GLU A 143 2.71 13.11 7.30
C GLU A 143 3.11 11.64 7.44
N GLU A 144 4.14 11.32 8.23
CA GLU A 144 4.58 9.95 8.48
C GLU A 144 3.61 9.19 9.41
N PHE A 145 2.86 9.92 10.26
CA PHE A 145 1.78 9.37 11.08
C PHE A 145 0.58 8.83 10.27
N LYS A 146 0.30 9.39 9.09
CA LYS A 146 -0.79 8.91 8.20
C LYS A 146 -0.50 7.58 7.54
N GLU A 147 0.76 7.26 7.30
CA GLU A 147 1.17 5.95 6.75
C GLU A 147 1.07 4.84 7.80
N LEU A 148 1.38 5.16 9.07
CA LEU A 148 1.22 4.22 10.19
C LEU A 148 -0.24 3.99 10.59
N GLU A 149 -1.10 5.01 10.49
CA GLU A 149 -2.56 4.88 10.70
C GLU A 149 -3.17 3.86 9.71
N LYS A 150 -2.71 3.86 8.44
CA LYS A 150 -3.08 2.85 7.44
C LYS A 150 -2.58 1.45 7.78
N CYS A 151 -1.37 1.31 8.33
CA CYS A 151 -0.85 0.00 8.73
C CYS A 151 -1.64 -0.61 9.91
N TYR A 152 -2.14 0.22 10.84
CA TYR A 152 -2.91 -0.25 12.00
C TYR A 152 -4.34 -0.69 11.63
N GLU A 153 -5.01 0.01 10.70
CA GLU A 153 -6.33 -0.42 10.20
C GLU A 153 -6.26 -1.79 9.50
N VAL A 154 -5.21 -2.03 8.72
CA VAL A 154 -4.96 -3.31 8.02
C VAL A 154 -4.76 -4.47 9.00
N LEU A 155 -4.04 -4.25 10.11
CA LEU A 155 -3.79 -5.28 11.12
C LEU A 155 -5.07 -5.75 11.83
N THR A 156 -6.03 -4.85 12.07
CA THR A 156 -7.33 -5.21 12.67
C THR A 156 -8.30 -5.90 11.71
N GLU A 157 -8.15 -5.69 10.39
CA GLU A 157 -8.91 -6.44 9.37
C GLU A 157 -8.39 -7.87 9.21
N GLU A 158 -7.08 -8.10 9.30
CA GLU A 158 -6.46 -9.42 9.21
C GLU A 158 -6.95 -10.38 10.32
N GLU A 159 -7.12 -9.88 11.56
CA GLU A 159 -7.64 -10.69 12.67
C GLU A 159 -9.11 -11.11 12.44
N ARG A 160 -9.93 -10.27 11.79
CA ARG A 160 -11.31 -10.61 11.42
C ARG A 160 -11.37 -11.62 10.27
N GLU A 161 -10.54 -11.46 9.24
CA GLU A 161 -10.47 -12.38 8.10
C GLU A 161 -9.96 -13.77 8.51
N GLN A 162 -9.01 -13.87 9.44
CA GLN A 162 -8.55 -15.16 9.94
C GLN A 162 -9.65 -15.93 10.69
N ILE A 163 -10.49 -15.23 11.45
CA ILE A 163 -11.63 -15.83 12.16
C ILE A 163 -12.71 -16.28 11.17
N GLU A 164 -13.06 -15.47 10.16
CA GLU A 164 -14.02 -15.86 9.11
C GLU A 164 -13.50 -16.99 8.21
N GLY A 165 -12.20 -17.00 7.91
CA GLY A 165 -11.55 -18.05 7.14
C GLY A 165 -11.56 -19.41 7.86
N GLN A 166 -11.40 -19.41 9.19
CA GLN A 166 -11.51 -20.63 9.99
C GLN A 166 -12.96 -21.16 10.05
N ILE A 167 -13.95 -20.26 10.09
CA ILE A 167 -15.37 -20.64 10.04
C ILE A 167 -15.71 -21.25 8.67
N THR A 168 -15.24 -20.63 7.58
CA THR A 168 -15.54 -21.06 6.20
C THR A 168 -14.84 -22.38 5.84
N LYS A 169 -13.61 -22.60 6.30
CA LYS A 169 -12.89 -23.87 6.13
C LYS A 169 -13.58 -25.04 6.85
N LYS A 170 -14.27 -24.77 7.97
CA LYS A 170 -15.00 -25.78 8.76
C LYS A 170 -16.35 -26.16 8.12
N VAL A 171 -16.90 -25.31 7.26
CA VAL A 171 -18.17 -25.55 6.53
C VAL A 171 -17.95 -26.36 5.25
N ASN A 172 -16.82 -26.18 4.57
CA ASN A 172 -16.55 -26.79 3.25
C ASN A 172 -15.87 -28.17 3.28
N SER A 173 -15.62 -28.75 4.46
CA SER A 173 -14.90 -30.03 4.58
C SER A 173 -15.75 -31.30 4.31
N ASN A 174 -16.96 -31.17 3.76
CA ASN A 174 -17.92 -32.29 3.59
C ASN A 174 -18.20 -32.72 2.14
N ILE A 175 -17.27 -32.56 1.19
CA ILE A 175 -17.47 -33.03 -0.19
C ILE A 175 -16.44 -34.12 -0.55
N SER A 176 -16.95 -35.30 -0.91
CA SER A 176 -16.14 -36.53 -1.04
C SER A 176 -15.18 -36.53 -2.24
N ARG A 177 -13.97 -37.07 -2.02
CA ARG A 177 -12.82 -37.13 -2.94
C ARG A 177 -13.11 -37.90 -4.25
N GLN A 178 -14.05 -38.84 -4.24
CA GLN A 178 -14.37 -39.69 -5.40
C GLN A 178 -15.16 -38.97 -6.51
N GLN A 179 -15.97 -37.95 -6.20
CA GLN A 179 -16.73 -37.21 -7.22
C GLN A 179 -15.86 -36.23 -8.01
N ARG A 180 -14.78 -35.72 -7.40
CA ARG A 180 -13.86 -34.74 -8.01
C ARG A 180 -13.01 -35.35 -9.13
N GLU A 181 -12.53 -36.59 -8.94
CA GLU A 181 -11.70 -37.28 -9.95
C GLU A 181 -12.47 -37.71 -11.20
N PHE A 182 -13.74 -38.11 -11.05
CA PHE A 182 -14.59 -38.47 -12.19
C PHE A 182 -14.86 -37.24 -13.09
N TYR A 183 -15.19 -36.10 -12.48
CA TYR A 183 -15.49 -34.85 -13.19
C TYR A 183 -14.27 -34.26 -13.90
N LEU A 184 -13.07 -34.38 -13.30
CA LEU A 184 -11.82 -33.89 -13.88
C LEU A 184 -11.42 -34.68 -15.14
N ARG A 185 -11.66 -36.00 -15.18
CA ARG A 185 -11.35 -36.81 -16.37
C ARG A 185 -12.29 -36.54 -17.54
N GLU A 186 -13.59 -36.34 -17.27
CA GLU A 186 -14.57 -35.93 -18.28
C GLU A 186 -14.21 -34.56 -18.88
N ARG A 187 -13.83 -33.58 -18.03
CA ARG A 187 -13.42 -32.25 -18.49
C ARG A 187 -12.14 -32.25 -19.34
N ILE A 188 -11.12 -33.02 -18.98
CA ILE A 188 -9.87 -33.09 -19.76
C ILE A 188 -10.11 -33.66 -21.16
N LYS A 189 -11.07 -34.57 -21.31
CA LYS A 189 -11.43 -35.17 -22.60
C LYS A 189 -12.10 -34.15 -23.53
N VAL A 190 -13.05 -33.37 -23.01
CA VAL A 190 -13.75 -32.30 -23.75
C VAL A 190 -12.79 -31.15 -24.12
N ILE A 191 -11.87 -30.79 -23.22
CA ILE A 191 -10.86 -29.75 -23.48
C ILE A 191 -9.95 -30.17 -24.66
N ARG A 192 -9.53 -31.43 -24.77
CA ARG A 192 -8.71 -31.90 -25.90
C ARG A 192 -9.45 -31.88 -27.24
N GLU A 193 -10.77 -32.06 -27.24
CA GLU A 193 -11.60 -31.97 -28.44
C GLU A 193 -11.81 -30.52 -28.89
N GLU A 194 -11.95 -29.58 -27.96
CA GLU A 194 -12.13 -28.14 -28.26
C GLU A 194 -10.82 -27.45 -28.67
N PHE A 195 -9.67 -27.85 -28.13
CA PHE A 195 -8.37 -27.25 -28.47
C PHE A 195 -7.84 -27.59 -29.88
N SER A 196 -8.54 -28.46 -30.63
CA SER A 196 -8.21 -28.77 -32.03
C SER A 196 -8.78 -27.77 -33.04
N LYS A 197 -9.51 -26.73 -32.58
CA LYS A 197 -10.04 -25.69 -33.46
C LYS A 197 -9.63 -24.29 -33.01
N ASP A 198 -9.07 -23.58 -33.98
CA ASP A 198 -8.94 -22.14 -34.13
C ASP A 198 -7.71 -21.40 -33.55
N GLN A 199 -6.86 -21.06 -34.52
CA GLN A 199 -5.86 -20.00 -34.50
C GLN A 199 -6.53 -18.63 -34.32
N LYS A 200 -6.41 -18.03 -33.13
CA LYS A 200 -6.51 -16.57 -32.88
C LYS A 200 -5.78 -16.20 -31.58
N ASN A 201 -4.44 -16.38 -31.56
CA ASN A 201 -3.64 -16.32 -30.32
C ASN A 201 -2.56 -15.21 -30.28
N ILE A 202 -2.73 -14.09 -30.99
CA ILE A 202 -1.71 -13.02 -31.00
C ILE A 202 -2.12 -11.81 -30.13
N SER A 203 -3.41 -11.59 -29.89
CA SER A 203 -3.92 -10.49 -29.06
C SER A 203 -4.01 -10.82 -27.56
N LYS A 204 -4.47 -12.03 -27.19
CA LYS A 204 -4.52 -12.47 -25.79
C LYS A 204 -3.14 -12.61 -25.14
N VAL A 205 -2.15 -13.11 -25.90
CA VAL A 205 -0.77 -13.26 -25.42
C VAL A 205 -0.13 -11.91 -25.08
N LYS A 206 -0.48 -10.84 -25.82
CA LYS A 206 0.00 -9.48 -25.51
C LYS A 206 -0.68 -8.86 -24.28
N GLU A 207 -1.89 -9.28 -23.97
CA GLU A 207 -2.64 -8.82 -22.78
C GLU A 207 -2.13 -9.52 -21.51
N GLU A 208 -1.79 -10.82 -21.60
CA GLU A 208 -1.20 -11.62 -20.51
C GLU A 208 0.25 -11.27 -20.17
N LEU A 209 0.99 -10.67 -21.11
CA LEU A 209 2.35 -10.13 -20.89
C LEU A 209 2.34 -8.82 -20.08
N ASN A 210 1.18 -8.23 -19.79
CA ASN A 210 1.11 -6.85 -19.30
C ASN A 210 0.83 -6.64 -17.80
N LYS A 211 0.52 -7.71 -17.05
CA LYS A 211 0.02 -7.63 -15.66
C LYS A 211 1.07 -7.39 -14.55
N ASN A 212 2.36 -7.60 -14.79
CA ASN A 212 3.37 -7.71 -13.71
C ASN A 212 4.18 -6.45 -13.35
N HIS A 213 3.98 -5.32 -14.04
CA HIS A 213 4.98 -4.25 -14.02
C HIS A 213 5.14 -3.50 -12.68
N TRP A 214 4.10 -3.45 -11.85
CA TRP A 214 4.12 -2.70 -10.59
C TRP A 214 4.63 -3.53 -9.41
N LYS A 215 4.40 -4.85 -9.39
CA LYS A 215 5.00 -5.79 -8.41
C LYS A 215 6.52 -5.79 -8.54
N THR A 216 7.00 -5.79 -9.78
CA THR A 216 8.43 -5.66 -10.09
C THR A 216 8.98 -4.30 -9.66
N SER A 217 8.22 -3.21 -9.84
CA SER A 217 8.62 -1.88 -9.37
C SER A 217 8.71 -1.80 -7.84
N LEU A 218 7.79 -2.44 -7.12
CA LEU A 218 7.84 -2.56 -5.66
C LEU A 218 9.11 -3.31 -5.22
N ALA A 219 9.40 -4.45 -5.83
CA ALA A 219 10.61 -5.22 -5.54
C ALA A 219 11.90 -4.42 -5.81
N GLN A 220 11.94 -3.63 -6.89
CA GLN A 220 13.06 -2.71 -7.17
C GLN A 220 13.18 -1.61 -6.12
N SER A 221 12.06 -1.08 -5.64
CA SER A 221 12.02 -0.06 -4.59
C SER A 221 12.54 -0.60 -3.26
N ILE A 222 12.21 -1.86 -2.92
CA ILE A 222 12.76 -2.57 -1.76
C ILE A 222 14.28 -2.69 -1.90
N ALA A 223 14.78 -3.12 -3.07
CA ALA A 223 16.22 -3.24 -3.29
C ALA A 223 16.95 -1.89 -3.13
N LYS A 224 16.38 -0.81 -3.68
CA LYS A 224 16.91 0.55 -3.52
C LYS A 224 16.88 1.02 -2.06
N GLY A 225 15.81 0.74 -1.33
CA GLY A 225 15.67 1.09 0.09
C GLY A 225 16.67 0.35 0.99
N LEU A 226 17.01 -0.90 0.64
CA LEU A 226 18.03 -1.69 1.31
C LEU A 226 19.47 -1.32 0.89
N GLY A 227 19.64 -0.48 -0.14
CA GLY A 227 20.95 -0.14 -0.70
C GLY A 227 21.65 -1.33 -1.36
N ARG A 228 20.89 -2.25 -1.96
CA ARG A 228 21.40 -3.50 -2.56
C ARG A 228 21.19 -3.50 -4.07
N GLU A 229 22.15 -4.06 -4.80
CA GLU A 229 22.04 -4.24 -6.24
C GLU A 229 20.84 -5.14 -6.58
N CYS A 230 20.08 -4.72 -7.59
CA CYS A 230 18.85 -5.40 -7.98
C CYS A 230 19.03 -6.09 -9.33
N VAL A 231 18.72 -7.39 -9.40
CA VAL A 231 18.76 -8.16 -10.64
C VAL A 231 17.42 -8.82 -10.88
N LYS A 232 16.87 -8.62 -12.08
CA LYS A 232 15.61 -9.23 -12.49
C LYS A 232 15.86 -10.45 -13.37
N ILE A 233 15.20 -11.55 -13.03
CA ILE A 233 15.21 -12.82 -13.77
C ILE A 233 13.76 -13.15 -14.14
N SER A 234 13.46 -13.21 -15.44
CA SER A 234 12.14 -13.66 -15.90
C SER A 234 12.09 -15.19 -15.96
N LEU A 235 11.09 -15.75 -15.29
CA LEU A 235 10.79 -17.18 -15.22
C LEU A 235 9.60 -17.58 -16.11
N GLY A 236 8.91 -16.60 -16.70
CA GLY A 236 7.80 -16.85 -17.61
C GLY A 236 8.23 -17.69 -18.82
N GLY A 237 7.61 -18.85 -18.99
CA GLY A 237 7.90 -19.77 -20.10
C GLY A 237 9.15 -20.62 -19.90
N VAL A 238 9.79 -20.57 -18.73
CA VAL A 238 10.88 -21.50 -18.39
C VAL A 238 10.30 -22.91 -18.27
N SER A 239 10.91 -23.84 -18.98
CA SER A 239 10.50 -25.25 -19.05
C SER A 239 11.64 -26.24 -18.75
N ASP A 240 12.88 -25.74 -18.71
CA ASP A 240 14.09 -26.52 -18.54
C ASP A 240 14.89 -26.03 -17.32
N GLU A 241 15.34 -26.98 -16.52
CA GLU A 241 16.23 -26.77 -15.38
C GLU A 241 17.56 -26.12 -15.80
N ALA A 242 18.04 -26.42 -17.00
CA ALA A 242 19.29 -25.85 -17.51
C ALA A 242 19.24 -24.31 -17.67
N GLU A 243 18.04 -23.71 -17.75
CA GLU A 243 17.94 -22.25 -17.73
C GLU A 243 18.28 -21.66 -16.36
N ILE A 244 18.03 -22.40 -15.27
CA ILE A 244 18.32 -21.97 -13.89
C ILE A 244 19.75 -22.36 -13.48
N ARG A 245 20.14 -23.61 -13.73
CA ARG A 245 21.45 -24.19 -13.34
C ARG A 245 22.53 -24.17 -14.41
N GLY A 246 22.23 -23.75 -15.63
CA GLY A 246 23.16 -23.78 -16.75
C GLY A 246 23.31 -25.17 -17.38
N HIS A 247 24.05 -25.21 -18.49
CA HIS A 247 24.42 -26.44 -19.19
C HIS A 247 25.81 -26.90 -18.78
N ARG A 248 26.04 -28.23 -18.81
CA ARG A 248 27.39 -28.77 -18.66
C ARG A 248 28.32 -28.22 -19.72
N LYS A 249 29.55 -27.88 -19.31
CA LYS A 249 30.57 -27.28 -20.19
C LYS A 249 30.94 -28.15 -21.39
N THR A 250 30.66 -29.44 -21.33
CA THR A 250 30.89 -30.42 -22.40
C THR A 250 30.01 -30.22 -23.64
N TYR A 251 28.89 -29.48 -23.53
CA TYR A 251 28.00 -29.24 -24.67
C TYR A 251 28.45 -28.02 -25.47
N ILE A 252 28.40 -28.13 -26.80
CA ILE A 252 28.63 -27.02 -27.73
C ILE A 252 27.54 -25.98 -27.50
N GLY A 253 27.93 -24.73 -27.24
CA GLY A 253 27.00 -23.64 -26.91
C GLY A 253 26.53 -23.63 -25.45
N SER A 254 27.20 -24.38 -24.56
CA SER A 254 26.92 -24.36 -23.13
C SER A 254 27.04 -22.95 -22.53
N MET A 255 26.10 -22.61 -21.67
CA MET A 255 26.04 -21.33 -20.98
C MET A 255 25.71 -21.54 -19.50
N PRO A 256 26.17 -20.64 -18.61
CA PRO A 256 25.75 -20.64 -17.22
C PRO A 256 24.28 -20.29 -17.08
N GLY A 257 23.69 -20.72 -15.98
CA GLY A 257 22.29 -20.50 -15.63
C GLY A 257 21.98 -19.04 -15.33
N LYS A 258 20.68 -18.72 -15.30
CA LYS A 258 20.17 -17.37 -15.03
C LYS A 258 20.62 -16.85 -13.66
N ILE A 259 20.76 -17.71 -12.65
CA ILE A 259 21.20 -17.33 -11.30
C ILE A 259 22.64 -16.82 -11.31
N VAL A 260 23.57 -17.60 -11.87
CA VAL A 260 24.99 -17.23 -11.98
C VAL A 260 25.18 -16.01 -12.89
N LYS A 261 24.47 -15.95 -14.03
CA LYS A 261 24.46 -14.77 -14.90
C LYS A 261 23.99 -13.53 -14.13
N GLY A 262 22.98 -13.68 -13.29
CA GLY A 262 22.46 -12.60 -12.47
C GLY A 262 23.45 -12.13 -11.40
N LEU A 263 24.15 -13.04 -10.70
CA LEU A 263 25.24 -12.67 -9.79
C LEU A 263 26.35 -11.90 -10.51
N ARG A 264 26.74 -12.38 -11.70
CA ARG A 264 27.76 -11.70 -12.52
C ARG A 264 27.30 -10.30 -12.92
N GLN A 265 26.02 -10.10 -13.22
CA GLN A 265 25.46 -8.79 -13.54
C GLN A 265 25.43 -7.87 -12.32
N ALA A 266 25.10 -8.39 -11.14
CA ALA A 266 25.08 -7.62 -9.90
C ALA A 266 26.48 -7.16 -9.46
N GLY A 267 27.51 -7.99 -9.70
CA GLY A 267 28.88 -7.71 -9.26
C GLY A 267 29.07 -7.77 -7.74
N VAL A 268 28.04 -8.20 -6.98
CA VAL A 268 28.03 -8.31 -5.52
C VAL A 268 27.50 -9.68 -5.10
N ASN A 269 27.85 -10.12 -3.88
CA ASN A 269 27.42 -11.41 -3.32
C ASN A 269 26.07 -11.35 -2.58
N ASN A 270 25.53 -10.15 -2.39
CA ASN A 270 24.33 -9.91 -1.60
C ASN A 270 23.25 -9.15 -2.41
N PRO A 271 22.95 -9.53 -3.67
CA PRO A 271 21.94 -8.83 -4.47
C PRO A 271 20.51 -9.17 -4.01
N VAL A 272 19.56 -8.37 -4.50
CA VAL A 272 18.13 -8.71 -4.50
C VAL A 272 17.78 -9.27 -5.88
N PHE A 273 17.41 -10.55 -5.92
CA PHE A 273 16.89 -11.23 -7.09
C PHE A 273 15.38 -11.07 -7.17
N ILE A 274 14.90 -10.49 -8.27
CA ILE A 274 13.48 -10.48 -8.62
C ILE A 274 13.22 -11.65 -9.56
N LEU A 275 12.50 -12.66 -9.07
CA LEU A 275 12.04 -13.83 -9.82
C LEU A 275 10.66 -13.51 -10.40
N ASP A 276 10.63 -13.01 -11.64
CA ASP A 276 9.41 -12.49 -12.27
C ASP A 276 8.60 -13.62 -12.91
N GLU A 277 7.29 -13.65 -12.68
CA GLU A 277 6.33 -14.60 -13.25
C GLU A 277 6.51 -16.08 -12.85
N VAL A 278 6.68 -16.38 -11.56
CA VAL A 278 6.82 -17.77 -11.07
C VAL A 278 5.58 -18.64 -11.36
N ASP A 279 4.41 -18.03 -11.52
CA ASP A 279 3.15 -18.68 -11.87
C ASP A 279 3.08 -19.14 -13.33
N LYS A 280 4.05 -18.72 -14.16
CA LYS A 280 4.15 -19.09 -15.58
C LYS A 280 5.25 -20.12 -15.86
N LEU A 281 5.73 -20.79 -14.81
CA LEU A 281 6.62 -21.94 -14.96
C LEU A 281 5.87 -23.08 -15.65
N THR A 282 6.52 -23.72 -16.62
CA THR A 282 5.93 -24.81 -17.39
C THR A 282 6.65 -26.12 -17.07
N SER A 283 5.90 -27.22 -17.01
CA SER A 283 6.48 -28.56 -16.84
C SER A 283 6.99 -29.06 -18.20
N GLY A 284 8.31 -29.05 -18.40
CA GLY A 284 8.99 -29.47 -19.63
C GLY A 284 9.87 -30.71 -19.47
N HIS A 285 11.00 -30.74 -20.20
CA HIS A 285 11.98 -31.85 -20.20
C HIS A 285 12.87 -31.90 -18.94
N GLY A 286 12.62 -31.03 -17.95
CA GLY A 286 13.27 -31.01 -16.65
C GLY A 286 12.33 -30.46 -15.58
N ASP A 287 12.83 -30.36 -14.35
CA ASP A 287 12.10 -29.80 -13.22
C ASP A 287 12.68 -28.43 -12.82
N PRO A 288 12.26 -27.33 -13.47
CA PRO A 288 12.72 -25.99 -13.10
C PRO A 288 12.27 -25.60 -11.69
N VAL A 289 11.23 -26.24 -11.15
CA VAL A 289 10.77 -26.02 -9.77
C VAL A 289 11.80 -26.59 -8.80
N ALA A 290 12.29 -27.81 -9.03
CA ALA A 290 13.36 -28.40 -8.22
C ALA A 290 14.64 -27.55 -8.20
N ALA A 291 15.02 -26.99 -9.36
CA ALA A 291 16.16 -26.09 -9.46
C ALA A 291 15.97 -24.80 -8.64
N LEU A 292 14.77 -24.22 -8.67
CA LEU A 292 14.43 -23.05 -7.85
C LEU A 292 14.36 -23.37 -6.36
N LEU A 293 13.89 -24.56 -5.98
CA LEU A 293 13.86 -24.98 -4.58
C LEU A 293 15.26 -25.03 -3.97
N GLU A 294 16.27 -25.53 -4.70
CA GLU A 294 17.66 -25.50 -4.22
C GLU A 294 18.17 -24.08 -4.01
N VAL A 295 17.84 -23.16 -4.92
CA VAL A 295 18.21 -21.74 -4.85
C VAL A 295 17.53 -21.04 -3.67
N LEU A 296 16.26 -21.36 -3.41
CA LEU A 296 15.45 -20.74 -2.37
C LEU A 296 15.61 -21.38 -0.99
N ASP A 297 16.08 -22.63 -0.91
CA ASP A 297 16.25 -23.34 0.36
C ASP A 297 17.44 -22.80 1.15
N PRO A 298 17.24 -22.17 2.33
CA PRO A 298 18.34 -21.65 3.15
C PRO A 298 19.32 -22.74 3.62
N LYS A 299 18.93 -24.02 3.58
CA LYS A 299 19.78 -25.15 3.92
C LYS A 299 20.66 -25.64 2.77
N GLN A 300 20.43 -25.20 1.54
CA GLN A 300 21.14 -25.68 0.35
C GLN A 300 21.81 -24.53 -0.42
N ASN A 301 21.23 -23.34 -0.40
CA ASN A 301 21.65 -22.21 -1.22
C ASN A 301 23.10 -21.72 -0.96
N TYR A 302 23.71 -22.05 0.19
CA TYR A 302 25.11 -21.73 0.47
C TYR A 302 26.11 -22.52 -0.40
N ALA A 303 25.67 -23.63 -1.00
CA ALA A 303 26.47 -24.52 -1.82
C ALA A 303 25.77 -24.84 -3.15
N PHE A 304 25.06 -23.87 -3.73
CA PHE A 304 24.39 -24.03 -5.01
C PHE A 304 25.39 -24.36 -6.11
N ILE A 305 25.12 -25.39 -6.93
CA ILE A 305 26.03 -25.82 -8.01
C ILE A 305 25.39 -25.51 -9.37
N ASP A 306 26.07 -24.65 -10.15
CA ASP A 306 25.74 -24.43 -11.56
C ASP A 306 26.53 -25.44 -12.43
N ASN A 307 25.84 -26.09 -13.36
CA ASN A 307 26.40 -27.13 -14.23
C ASN A 307 27.51 -26.61 -15.16
N TYR A 308 27.56 -25.31 -15.43
CA TYR A 308 28.58 -24.72 -16.29
C TYR A 308 29.86 -24.39 -15.52
N ILE A 309 29.71 -23.90 -14.29
CA ILE A 309 30.84 -23.56 -13.41
C ILE A 309 31.41 -24.81 -12.75
N GLU A 310 30.56 -25.76 -12.36
CA GLU A 310 30.90 -27.00 -11.63
C GLU A 310 31.55 -26.77 -10.26
N GLU A 311 31.46 -25.55 -9.72
CA GLU A 311 31.90 -25.16 -8.37
C GLU A 311 30.71 -24.62 -7.57
N SER A 312 30.81 -24.73 -6.24
CA SER A 312 29.76 -24.22 -5.33
C SER A 312 29.74 -22.70 -5.29
N VAL A 313 28.55 -22.12 -5.42
CA VAL A 313 28.27 -20.70 -5.33
C VAL A 313 27.42 -20.43 -4.08
N ASP A 314 27.90 -19.53 -3.22
CA ASP A 314 27.17 -19.15 -2.00
C ASP A 314 26.11 -18.08 -2.30
N LEU A 315 24.84 -18.47 -2.23
CA LEU A 315 23.68 -17.60 -2.39
C LEU A 315 23.02 -17.23 -1.04
N SER A 316 23.58 -17.65 0.10
CA SER A 316 22.97 -17.44 1.43
C SER A 316 22.73 -15.97 1.78
N LYS A 317 23.52 -15.07 1.19
CA LYS A 317 23.38 -13.62 1.37
C LYS A 317 22.42 -12.99 0.38
N ALA A 318 22.03 -13.66 -0.70
CA ALA A 318 21.11 -13.09 -1.67
C ALA A 318 19.67 -13.06 -1.11
N MET A 319 18.91 -12.02 -1.46
CA MET A 319 17.48 -11.94 -1.14
C MET A 319 16.68 -12.26 -2.39
N PHE A 320 15.64 -13.07 -2.26
CA PHE A 320 14.77 -13.45 -3.37
C PHE A 320 13.37 -12.87 -3.18
N ILE A 321 12.86 -12.20 -4.21
CA ILE A 321 11.49 -11.69 -4.27
C ILE A 321 10.84 -12.30 -5.51
N ALA A 322 9.80 -13.09 -5.32
CA ALA A 322 9.04 -13.69 -6.42
C ALA A 322 7.78 -12.88 -6.73
N THR A 323 7.45 -12.72 -8.02
CA THR A 323 6.19 -12.13 -8.46
C THR A 323 5.33 -13.18 -9.15
N ALA A 324 4.04 -13.18 -8.85
CA ALA A 324 3.04 -14.05 -9.47
C ALA A 324 1.71 -13.31 -9.62
N ASN A 325 0.91 -13.64 -10.63
CA ASN A 325 -0.45 -13.11 -10.77
C ASN A 325 -1.50 -14.05 -10.21
N TYR A 326 -1.32 -15.34 -10.42
CA TYR A 326 -2.27 -16.36 -10.03
C TYR A 326 -1.63 -17.28 -9.00
N GLU A 327 -2.07 -17.17 -7.75
CA GLU A 327 -1.58 -18.00 -6.65
C GLU A 327 -1.85 -19.49 -6.93
N GLU A 328 -2.99 -19.79 -7.55
CA GLU A 328 -3.40 -21.14 -7.94
C GLU A 328 -2.49 -21.83 -8.96
N ASN A 329 -1.68 -21.07 -9.69
CA ASN A 329 -0.76 -21.58 -10.70
C ASN A 329 0.67 -21.76 -10.15
N ILE A 330 0.93 -21.31 -8.91
CA ILE A 330 2.24 -21.49 -8.29
C ILE A 330 2.33 -22.93 -7.77
N PRO A 331 3.40 -23.68 -8.08
CA PRO A 331 3.65 -24.99 -7.49
C PRO A 331 3.65 -24.95 -5.95
N GLU A 332 2.88 -25.82 -5.30
CA GLU A 332 2.81 -25.93 -3.82
C GLU A 332 4.20 -25.98 -3.15
N PRO A 333 5.21 -26.71 -3.67
CA PRO A 333 6.53 -26.73 -3.06
C PRO A 333 7.21 -25.35 -2.96
N LEU A 334 6.94 -24.44 -3.92
CA LEU A 334 7.47 -23.08 -3.88
C LEU A 334 6.71 -22.22 -2.86
N ILE A 335 5.38 -22.40 -2.78
CA ILE A 335 4.55 -21.69 -1.81
C ILE A 335 5.03 -21.99 -0.38
N ASP A 336 5.34 -23.25 -0.08
CA ASP A 336 5.84 -23.67 1.24
C ASP A 336 7.20 -23.04 1.63
N ARG A 337 7.94 -22.51 0.66
CA ARG A 337 9.26 -21.88 0.85
C ARG A 337 9.23 -20.36 0.73
N LEU A 338 8.07 -19.78 0.44
CA LEU A 338 7.89 -18.35 0.21
C LEU A 338 6.89 -17.78 1.20
N GLU A 339 7.06 -16.50 1.53
CA GLU A 339 6.04 -15.72 2.22
C GLU A 339 5.14 -15.05 1.19
N VAL A 340 3.85 -15.35 1.23
CA VAL A 340 2.88 -14.85 0.23
C VAL A 340 2.30 -13.53 0.70
N ILE A 341 2.69 -12.44 0.05
CA ILE A 341 2.10 -11.11 0.23
C ILE A 341 1.07 -10.90 -0.88
N ARG A 342 -0.22 -10.86 -0.49
CA ARG A 342 -1.31 -10.56 -1.42
C ARG A 342 -1.45 -9.05 -1.54
N LEU A 343 -1.54 -8.59 -2.77
CA LEU A 343 -1.65 -7.17 -3.04
C LEU A 343 -2.87 -6.92 -3.93
N SER A 344 -3.71 -5.98 -3.51
CA SER A 344 -4.93 -5.59 -4.21
C SER A 344 -4.65 -4.72 -5.42
N SER A 345 -5.62 -4.66 -6.32
CA SER A 345 -5.66 -3.68 -7.41
C SER A 345 -5.75 -2.26 -6.86
N TYR A 346 -5.22 -1.28 -7.60
CA TYR A 346 -5.34 0.13 -7.21
C TYR A 346 -6.75 0.65 -7.44
N THR A 347 -7.25 1.40 -6.46
CA THR A 347 -8.45 2.24 -6.57
C THR A 347 -8.23 3.40 -7.54
N GLU A 348 -9.32 4.01 -8.05
CA GLU A 348 -9.22 5.22 -8.90
C GLU A 348 -8.40 6.32 -8.22
N ARG A 349 -8.59 6.49 -6.91
CA ARG A 349 -7.91 7.50 -6.11
C ARG A 349 -6.41 7.21 -6.00
N GLU A 350 -6.03 5.96 -5.74
CA GLU A 350 -4.62 5.58 -5.69
C GLU A 350 -3.94 5.76 -7.05
N LYS A 351 -4.60 5.37 -8.15
CA LYS A 351 -4.07 5.60 -9.50
C LYS A 351 -3.87 7.09 -9.80
N PHE A 352 -4.80 7.92 -9.35
CA PHE A 352 -4.70 9.37 -9.47
C PHE A 352 -3.48 9.92 -8.72
N GLU A 353 -3.29 9.53 -7.45
CA GLU A 353 -2.13 9.95 -6.66
C GLU A 353 -0.81 9.43 -7.23
N ILE A 354 -0.76 8.18 -7.71
CA ILE A 354 0.42 7.61 -8.38
C ILE A 354 0.73 8.39 -9.65
N ALA A 355 -0.30 8.75 -10.44
CA ALA A 355 -0.12 9.51 -11.66
C ALA A 355 0.54 10.87 -11.39
N LYS A 356 0.01 11.58 -10.40
CA LYS A 356 0.47 12.92 -9.99
C LYS A 356 1.85 12.88 -9.31
N GLY A 357 2.09 11.88 -8.46
CA GLY A 357 3.30 11.79 -7.65
C GLY A 357 4.55 11.37 -8.42
N SER A 358 4.44 10.41 -9.33
CA SER A 358 5.62 9.87 -10.03
C SER A 358 5.41 9.63 -11.51
N LEU A 359 4.25 9.11 -11.93
CA LEU A 359 4.07 8.59 -13.28
C LEU A 359 4.22 9.66 -14.38
N ILE A 360 3.62 10.84 -14.17
CA ILE A 360 3.71 11.94 -15.14
C ILE A 360 5.16 12.41 -15.27
N SER A 361 5.84 12.65 -14.14
CA SER A 361 7.24 13.09 -14.13
C SER A 361 8.18 12.07 -14.83
N GLU A 362 7.91 10.78 -14.65
CA GLU A 362 8.65 9.70 -15.29
C GLU A 362 8.45 9.72 -16.80
N VAL A 363 7.18 9.82 -17.25
CA VAL A 363 6.84 9.86 -18.68
C VAL A 363 7.41 11.10 -19.36
N LEU A 364 7.33 12.28 -18.73
CA LEU A 364 7.89 13.52 -19.29
C LEU A 364 9.40 13.36 -19.52
N ARG A 365 10.12 12.83 -18.52
CA ARG A 365 11.56 12.58 -18.62
C ARG A 365 11.92 11.57 -19.73
N GLU A 366 11.14 10.49 -19.87
CA GLU A 366 11.32 9.50 -20.95
C GLU A 366 11.16 10.12 -22.35
N HIS A 367 10.37 11.20 -22.47
CA HIS A 367 10.13 11.90 -23.73
C HIS A 367 10.94 13.20 -23.87
N GLY A 368 11.86 13.47 -22.94
CA GLY A 368 12.71 14.67 -22.96
C GLY A 368 11.99 15.98 -22.66
N LEU A 369 10.79 15.91 -22.07
CA LEU A 369 9.99 17.07 -21.68
C LEU A 369 10.28 17.49 -20.24
N LYS A 370 10.11 18.78 -19.97
CA LYS A 370 10.13 19.35 -18.62
C LYS A 370 8.71 19.49 -18.05
N GLU A 371 8.61 19.59 -16.72
CA GLU A 371 7.33 19.72 -16.01
C GLU A 371 6.60 21.04 -16.27
N ASP A 372 7.32 22.07 -16.73
CA ASP A 372 6.75 23.35 -17.16
C ASP A 372 6.18 23.32 -18.58
N GLU A 373 6.72 22.46 -19.46
CA GLU A 373 6.30 22.37 -20.86
C GLU A 373 4.96 21.64 -21.04
N LEU A 374 4.69 20.59 -20.26
CA LEU A 374 3.43 19.83 -20.37
C LEU A 374 2.82 19.55 -19.00
N LYS A 375 1.70 20.22 -18.71
CA LYS A 375 0.93 20.04 -17.48
C LYS A 375 -0.35 19.28 -17.76
N ILE A 376 -0.68 18.28 -16.94
CA ILE A 376 -1.93 17.54 -17.06
C ILE A 376 -2.81 17.91 -15.88
N SER A 377 -4.02 18.42 -16.14
CA SER A 377 -4.94 18.83 -15.08
C SER A 377 -5.45 17.63 -14.28
N ASP A 378 -5.81 17.85 -13.01
CA ASP A 378 -6.37 16.80 -12.16
C ASP A 378 -7.64 16.16 -12.78
N SER A 379 -8.48 16.98 -13.42
CA SER A 379 -9.66 16.48 -14.17
C SER A 379 -9.27 15.60 -15.35
N ALA A 380 -8.24 15.97 -16.11
CA ALA A 380 -7.75 15.17 -17.24
C ALA A 380 -7.19 13.82 -16.77
N ILE A 381 -6.45 13.77 -15.65
CA ILE A 381 -5.93 12.50 -15.09
C ILE A 381 -7.10 11.56 -14.75
N LEU A 382 -8.08 12.05 -14.00
CA LEU A 382 -9.24 11.26 -13.59
C LEU A 382 -10.06 10.79 -14.80
N TYR A 383 -10.18 11.67 -15.80
CA TYR A 383 -10.85 11.37 -17.06
C TYR A 383 -10.14 10.25 -17.85
N ILE A 384 -8.80 10.28 -17.94
CA ILE A 384 -8.00 9.22 -18.55
C ILE A 384 -8.21 7.89 -17.81
N ILE A 385 -8.14 7.91 -16.47
CA ILE A 385 -8.34 6.71 -15.63
C ILE A 385 -9.70 6.07 -15.94
N ARG A 386 -10.77 6.86 -15.98
CA ARG A 386 -12.14 6.35 -16.13
C ARG A 386 -12.51 5.92 -17.56
N ARG A 387 -12.06 6.65 -18.57
CA ARG A 387 -12.52 6.47 -19.97
C ARG A 387 -11.55 5.73 -20.87
N TYR A 388 -10.28 5.65 -20.48
CA TYR A 388 -9.21 5.07 -21.32
C TYR A 388 -8.45 3.92 -20.66
N THR A 389 -8.68 3.63 -19.38
CA THR A 389 -8.02 2.52 -18.67
C THR A 389 -9.02 1.56 -18.01
N ARG A 390 -8.71 0.26 -18.07
CA ARG A 390 -9.42 -0.80 -17.33
C ARG A 390 -8.41 -1.89 -16.98
N GLU A 391 -7.65 -1.63 -15.92
CA GLU A 391 -6.56 -2.48 -15.46
C GLU A 391 -6.45 -2.44 -13.93
N ALA A 392 -5.77 -3.41 -13.30
CA ALA A 392 -5.48 -3.35 -11.87
C ALA A 392 -4.38 -2.33 -11.52
N GLY A 393 -3.43 -2.14 -12.44
CA GLY A 393 -2.24 -1.31 -12.28
C GLY A 393 -2.39 0.11 -12.85
N VAL A 394 -1.25 0.73 -13.18
CA VAL A 394 -1.14 2.05 -13.83
C VAL A 394 -0.40 2.00 -15.17
N ARG A 395 -0.26 0.83 -15.79
CA ARG A 395 0.55 0.66 -16.99
C ARG A 395 -0.12 1.25 -18.22
N ASN A 396 -1.39 0.91 -18.46
CA ASN A 396 -2.19 1.52 -19.50
C ASN A 396 -2.36 3.02 -19.24
N LEU A 397 -2.50 3.43 -17.97
CA LEU A 397 -2.46 4.86 -17.59
C LEU A 397 -1.14 5.53 -18.05
N LYS A 398 0.01 4.92 -17.77
CA LYS A 398 1.32 5.40 -18.26
C LYS A 398 1.35 5.49 -19.78
N GLN A 399 0.82 4.49 -20.49
CA GLN A 399 0.77 4.47 -21.95
C GLN A 399 -0.09 5.60 -22.53
N MET A 400 -1.25 5.90 -21.92
CA MET A 400 -2.10 7.01 -22.32
C MET A 400 -1.41 8.36 -22.10
N ILE A 401 -0.77 8.55 -20.94
CA ILE A 401 0.02 9.76 -20.66
C ILE A 401 1.19 9.88 -21.65
N ALA A 402 1.88 8.80 -21.96
CA ALA A 402 2.97 8.80 -22.94
C ALA A 402 2.48 9.11 -24.36
N GLN A 403 1.26 8.70 -24.72
CA GLN A 403 0.65 9.06 -25.99
C GLN A 403 0.33 10.56 -26.06
N ILE A 404 -0.19 11.14 -24.97
CA ILE A 404 -0.39 12.59 -24.83
C ILE A 404 0.94 13.33 -24.97
N ALA A 405 1.99 12.89 -24.26
CA ALA A 405 3.33 13.49 -24.36
C ALA A 405 3.88 13.46 -25.79
N ARG A 406 3.76 12.32 -26.50
CA ARG A 406 4.16 12.22 -27.92
C ARG A 406 3.38 13.16 -28.83
N LYS A 407 2.09 13.35 -28.58
CA LYS A 407 1.24 14.25 -29.35
C LYS A 407 1.61 15.71 -29.13
N PHE A 408 1.92 16.08 -27.90
CA PHE A 408 2.45 17.40 -27.57
C PHE A 408 3.80 17.66 -28.26
N VAL A 409 4.76 16.73 -28.16
CA VAL A 409 6.05 16.85 -28.87
C VAL A 409 5.85 16.99 -30.38
N GLN A 410 4.96 16.20 -30.98
CA GLN A 410 4.62 16.33 -32.40
C GLN A 410 4.07 17.73 -32.74
N LYS A 411 3.24 18.31 -31.86
CA LYS A 411 2.66 19.64 -32.04
C LYS A 411 3.72 20.74 -31.94
N GLN A 412 4.62 20.64 -30.97
CA GLN A 412 5.74 21.57 -30.78
C GLN A 412 6.72 21.58 -31.98
N GLU A 413 6.95 20.43 -32.60
CA GLU A 413 7.76 20.32 -33.81
C GLU A 413 7.07 20.93 -35.05
N MET A 414 5.74 20.83 -35.13
CA MET A 414 4.96 21.41 -36.24
C MET A 414 4.75 22.92 -36.09
N ASP A 415 4.65 23.40 -34.84
CA ASP A 415 4.45 24.80 -34.50
C ASP A 415 5.37 25.19 -33.34
N SER A 416 6.50 25.82 -33.68
CA SER A 416 7.51 26.24 -32.72
C SER A 416 7.04 27.36 -31.76
N THR A 417 5.82 27.88 -31.93
CA THR A 417 5.23 28.84 -30.98
C THR A 417 4.61 28.16 -29.75
N VAL A 418 4.37 26.85 -29.82
CA VAL A 418 3.82 26.06 -28.71
C VAL A 418 4.96 25.62 -27.79
N ALA A 419 5.29 26.45 -26.80
CA ALA A 419 6.33 26.17 -25.82
C ALA A 419 5.82 25.42 -24.57
N GLU A 420 4.56 25.66 -24.19
CA GLU A 420 3.93 25.00 -23.04
C GLU A 420 2.45 24.69 -23.32
N GLU A 421 1.91 23.64 -22.71
CA GLU A 421 0.49 23.27 -22.84
C GLU A 421 -0.07 22.66 -21.55
N THR A 422 -1.32 23.02 -21.22
CA THR A 422 -2.07 22.39 -20.13
C THR A 422 -3.17 21.50 -20.71
N VAL A 423 -3.05 20.19 -20.49
CA VAL A 423 -3.97 19.16 -20.96
C VAL A 423 -5.19 19.11 -20.06
N ASN A 424 -6.34 19.49 -20.60
CA ASN A 424 -7.67 19.33 -20.00
C ASN A 424 -8.43 18.15 -20.65
N GLU A 425 -9.66 17.86 -20.21
CA GLU A 425 -10.45 16.73 -20.76
C GLU A 425 -10.73 16.83 -22.27
N GLU A 426 -10.88 18.05 -22.80
CA GLU A 426 -11.11 18.29 -24.23
C GLU A 426 -9.88 17.91 -25.05
N LEU A 427 -8.70 18.31 -24.57
CA LEU A 427 -7.44 17.98 -25.21
C LEU A 427 -7.09 16.49 -25.07
N VAL A 428 -7.49 15.84 -23.97
CA VAL A 428 -7.43 14.37 -23.86
C VAL A 428 -8.26 13.72 -24.97
N ARG A 429 -9.49 14.19 -25.20
CA ARG A 429 -10.35 13.70 -26.29
C ARG A 429 -9.71 13.94 -27.66
N GLU A 430 -9.05 15.07 -27.87
CA GLU A 430 -8.32 15.36 -29.10
C GLU A 430 -7.15 14.37 -29.30
N TYR A 431 -6.29 14.21 -28.29
CA TYR A 431 -5.04 13.43 -28.39
C TYR A 431 -5.23 11.92 -28.36
N LEU A 432 -6.20 11.42 -27.59
CA LEU A 432 -6.51 9.99 -27.47
C LEU A 432 -7.69 9.55 -28.36
N SER A 433 -8.41 10.51 -28.95
CA SER A 433 -9.50 10.35 -29.93
C SER A 433 -10.75 9.64 -29.39
N ILE A 434 -10.72 8.32 -29.19
CA ILE A 434 -11.93 7.52 -28.94
C ILE A 434 -11.92 7.04 -27.49
N GLU A 435 -12.98 7.40 -26.75
CA GLU A 435 -13.26 6.83 -25.42
C GLU A 435 -13.43 5.31 -25.55
N ARG A 436 -12.68 4.55 -24.74
CA ARG A 436 -12.64 3.09 -24.85
C ARG A 436 -13.60 2.40 -23.90
N TYR A 437 -13.91 3.07 -22.79
CA TYR A 437 -14.68 2.49 -21.71
C TYR A 437 -15.75 3.48 -21.24
N ASP A 438 -16.93 2.92 -20.99
CA ASP A 438 -17.95 3.60 -20.21
C ASP A 438 -17.64 3.47 -18.73
N HIS A 439 -17.86 4.58 -18.02
CA HIS A 439 -17.82 4.60 -16.56
C HIS A 439 -19.23 4.43 -16.03
N THR A 440 -19.46 3.37 -15.27
CA THR A 440 -20.77 3.05 -14.70
C THR A 440 -21.09 4.06 -13.60
N VAL A 441 -21.99 4.99 -13.90
CA VAL A 441 -22.53 5.92 -12.90
C VAL A 441 -23.71 5.26 -12.21
N LYS A 442 -23.89 5.53 -10.92
CA LYS A 442 -25.09 5.08 -10.19
C LYS A 442 -26.33 5.62 -10.90
N ASP A 443 -27.26 4.73 -11.24
CA ASP A 443 -28.55 5.13 -11.79
C ASP A 443 -29.26 6.04 -10.78
N GLU A 444 -29.63 7.26 -11.20
CA GLU A 444 -30.37 8.20 -10.36
C GLU A 444 -31.81 7.73 -10.11
N LEU A 445 -32.34 6.90 -11.01
CA LEU A 445 -33.70 6.37 -10.96
C LEU A 445 -33.66 4.85 -10.74
N SER A 446 -34.44 4.38 -9.77
CA SER A 446 -34.68 2.95 -9.60
C SER A 446 -35.59 2.45 -10.72
N ILE A 447 -35.06 1.63 -11.62
CA ILE A 447 -35.80 1.02 -12.72
C ILE A 447 -36.25 -0.38 -12.28
N PRO A 448 -37.56 -0.68 -12.24
CA PRO A 448 -38.06 -2.02 -11.92
C PRO A 448 -37.44 -3.08 -12.84
N GLY A 449 -36.90 -4.15 -12.25
CA GLY A 449 -36.26 -5.24 -12.98
C GLY A 449 -34.76 -5.06 -13.21
N ILE A 450 -34.14 -3.95 -12.80
CA ILE A 450 -32.69 -3.77 -12.84
C ILE A 450 -32.15 -3.67 -11.42
N VAL A 451 -31.13 -4.49 -11.12
CA VAL A 451 -30.41 -4.42 -9.84
C VAL A 451 -28.92 -4.42 -10.08
N ASN A 452 -28.19 -3.52 -9.42
CA ASN A 452 -26.74 -3.45 -9.53
C ASN A 452 -26.09 -4.47 -8.59
N GLY A 453 -25.36 -5.41 -9.15
CA GLY A 453 -24.54 -6.38 -8.42
C GLY A 453 -23.07 -5.95 -8.41
N MET A 454 -22.38 -6.24 -7.31
CA MET A 454 -20.92 -6.09 -7.25
C MET A 454 -20.27 -7.35 -7.82
N ALA A 455 -19.31 -7.17 -8.72
CA ALA A 455 -18.50 -8.24 -9.27
C ALA A 455 -17.02 -7.98 -9.01
N TYR A 456 -16.27 -9.02 -8.65
CA TYR A 456 -14.82 -8.94 -8.57
C TYR A 456 -14.22 -9.39 -9.90
N THR A 457 -13.54 -8.47 -10.57
CA THR A 457 -12.81 -8.74 -11.82
C THR A 457 -11.31 -8.71 -11.57
N GLU A 458 -10.52 -9.20 -12.53
CA GLU A 458 -9.06 -9.15 -12.47
C GLU A 458 -8.48 -7.72 -12.39
N TYR A 459 -9.30 -6.71 -12.67
CA TYR A 459 -8.90 -5.30 -12.67
C TYR A 459 -9.46 -4.52 -11.47
N GLY A 460 -10.24 -5.18 -10.59
CA GLY A 460 -10.87 -4.58 -9.42
C GLY A 460 -12.36 -4.94 -9.30
N GLY A 461 -13.00 -4.35 -8.28
CA GLY A 461 -14.44 -4.41 -8.10
C GLY A 461 -15.16 -3.57 -9.15
N ASP A 462 -16.25 -4.11 -9.70
CA ASP A 462 -17.07 -3.48 -10.73
C ASP A 462 -18.55 -3.60 -10.37
N LEU A 463 -19.36 -2.67 -10.90
CA LEU A 463 -20.82 -2.72 -10.78
C LEU A 463 -21.40 -3.24 -12.09
N LEU A 464 -22.07 -4.39 -12.00
CA LEU A 464 -22.74 -5.01 -13.12
C LEU A 464 -24.26 -4.96 -12.92
N PRO A 465 -25.01 -4.32 -13.84
CA PRO A 465 -26.47 -4.38 -13.80
C PRO A 465 -26.93 -5.80 -14.15
N VAL A 466 -27.78 -6.36 -13.29
CA VAL A 466 -28.54 -7.58 -13.55
C VAL A 466 -29.95 -7.17 -13.95
N GLU A 467 -30.29 -7.47 -15.20
CA GLU A 467 -31.58 -7.13 -15.78
C GLU A 467 -32.50 -8.34 -15.80
N ILE A 468 -33.73 -8.15 -15.33
CA ILE A 468 -34.79 -9.15 -15.26
C ILE A 468 -36.01 -8.59 -15.98
N ASN A 469 -36.42 -9.26 -17.04
CA ASN A 469 -37.64 -8.93 -17.77
C ASN A 469 -38.71 -10.01 -17.53
N TYR A 470 -39.95 -9.57 -17.29
CA TYR A 470 -41.11 -10.43 -17.12
C TYR A 470 -42.10 -10.26 -18.27
N PHE A 471 -42.50 -11.37 -18.89
CA PHE A 471 -43.50 -11.41 -19.95
C PHE A 471 -44.52 -12.50 -19.68
N SER A 472 -45.77 -12.31 -20.11
CA SER A 472 -46.81 -13.34 -20.00
C SER A 472 -46.46 -14.56 -20.86
N GLY A 473 -46.27 -15.73 -20.24
CA GLY A 473 -45.82 -16.94 -20.94
C GLY A 473 -45.98 -18.23 -20.13
N LYS A 474 -45.23 -19.27 -20.54
CA LYS A 474 -45.28 -20.63 -19.95
C LYS A 474 -44.47 -20.80 -18.64
N GLY A 475 -43.88 -19.73 -18.09
CA GLY A 475 -43.13 -19.79 -16.83
C GLY A 475 -41.67 -20.28 -16.94
N ASN A 476 -41.08 -20.21 -18.14
CA ASN A 476 -39.69 -20.63 -18.38
C ASN A 476 -38.69 -19.53 -17.96
N LEU A 477 -37.58 -19.94 -17.35
CA LEU A 477 -36.45 -19.06 -17.05
C LEU A 477 -35.44 -19.11 -18.21
N ASN A 478 -35.24 -17.97 -18.87
CA ASN A 478 -34.23 -17.81 -19.91
C ASN A 478 -33.06 -16.99 -19.35
N LEU A 479 -31.86 -17.57 -19.36
CA LEU A 479 -30.64 -16.94 -18.85
C LEU A 479 -29.70 -16.59 -20.00
N THR A 480 -29.29 -15.33 -20.07
CA THR A 480 -28.39 -14.78 -21.10
C THR A 480 -27.14 -14.17 -20.44
N GLY A 481 -26.11 -13.80 -21.22
CA GLY A 481 -24.90 -13.15 -20.69
C GLY A 481 -23.70 -14.07 -20.44
N ASN A 482 -23.58 -15.19 -21.16
CA ASN A 482 -22.46 -16.14 -21.05
C ASN A 482 -22.19 -16.61 -19.61
N LEU A 483 -23.28 -16.90 -18.89
CA LEU A 483 -23.22 -17.32 -17.49
C LEU A 483 -22.63 -18.74 -17.36
N LYS A 484 -21.71 -18.90 -16.40
CA LYS A 484 -21.23 -20.22 -15.98
C LYS A 484 -22.32 -20.99 -15.25
N ASP A 485 -22.19 -22.32 -15.17
CA ASP A 485 -23.26 -23.18 -14.63
C ASP A 485 -23.60 -22.89 -13.17
N THR A 486 -22.62 -22.47 -12.36
CA THR A 486 -22.84 -22.03 -10.97
C THR A 486 -23.78 -20.81 -10.89
N MET A 487 -23.65 -19.86 -11.82
CA MET A 487 -24.54 -18.70 -11.88
C MET A 487 -25.94 -19.09 -12.38
N LYS A 488 -26.04 -20.05 -13.30
CA LYS A 488 -27.34 -20.57 -13.77
C LYS A 488 -28.09 -21.29 -12.64
N GLU A 489 -27.37 -22.06 -11.83
CA GLU A 489 -27.92 -22.74 -10.66
C GLU A 489 -28.40 -21.71 -9.62
N SER A 490 -27.57 -20.71 -9.32
CA SER A 490 -27.93 -19.61 -8.42
C SER A 490 -29.22 -18.90 -8.84
N ALA A 491 -29.36 -18.56 -10.13
CA ALA A 491 -30.58 -17.95 -10.66
C ALA A 491 -31.82 -18.86 -10.52
N SER A 492 -31.65 -20.17 -10.70
CA SER A 492 -32.73 -21.15 -10.53
C SER A 492 -33.15 -21.30 -9.07
N VAL A 493 -32.19 -21.26 -8.13
CA VAL A 493 -32.44 -21.26 -6.68
C VAL A 493 -33.18 -19.99 -6.27
N ALA A 494 -32.74 -18.83 -6.75
CA ALA A 494 -33.41 -17.55 -6.47
C ALA A 494 -34.86 -17.54 -6.95
N LEU A 495 -35.14 -18.02 -8.18
CA LEU A 495 -36.50 -18.15 -8.69
C LEU A 495 -37.34 -19.12 -7.85
N SER A 496 -36.76 -20.23 -7.42
CA SER A 496 -37.44 -21.23 -6.58
C SER A 496 -37.79 -20.65 -5.21
N TYR A 497 -36.91 -19.84 -4.62
CA TYR A 497 -37.16 -19.14 -3.36
C TYR A 497 -38.32 -18.14 -3.48
N ILE A 498 -38.35 -17.33 -4.56
CA ILE A 498 -39.43 -16.38 -4.80
C ILE A 498 -40.77 -17.11 -4.96
N ARG A 499 -40.80 -18.21 -5.73
CA ARG A 499 -42.00 -19.04 -5.91
C ARG A 499 -42.50 -19.68 -4.62
N ALA A 500 -41.61 -20.08 -3.72
CA ALA A 500 -41.99 -20.64 -2.43
C ALA A 500 -42.64 -19.59 -1.49
N ASN A 501 -42.28 -18.31 -1.66
CA ASN A 501 -42.66 -17.22 -0.76
C ASN A 501 -43.56 -16.16 -1.44
N GLU A 502 -44.30 -16.52 -2.50
CA GLU A 502 -45.14 -15.59 -3.28
C GLU A 502 -46.09 -14.73 -2.41
N LYS A 503 -46.64 -15.33 -1.35
CA LYS A 503 -47.56 -14.65 -0.42
C LYS A 503 -46.88 -13.55 0.40
N GLU A 504 -45.61 -13.74 0.75
CA GLU A 504 -44.84 -12.77 1.52
C GLU A 504 -44.51 -11.53 0.68
N PHE A 505 -44.20 -11.74 -0.61
CA PHE A 505 -43.86 -10.66 -1.54
C PHE A 505 -45.07 -10.03 -2.26
N ASN A 506 -46.31 -10.40 -1.88
CA ASN A 506 -47.55 -9.95 -2.53
C ASN A 506 -47.57 -10.17 -4.06
N LEU A 507 -46.99 -11.28 -4.53
CA LEU A 507 -46.92 -11.61 -5.95
C LEU A 507 -48.15 -12.43 -6.35
N THR A 508 -48.78 -12.09 -7.48
CA THR A 508 -49.81 -12.92 -8.11
C THR A 508 -49.14 -14.19 -8.65
N LYS A 509 -49.72 -15.37 -8.35
CA LYS A 509 -49.22 -16.72 -8.73
C LYS A 509 -48.31 -16.69 -9.96
N ILE A 510 -47.01 -16.85 -9.74
CA ILE A 510 -46.00 -16.81 -10.79
C ILE A 510 -46.07 -18.16 -11.49
N LYS A 511 -46.64 -18.19 -12.70
CA LYS A 511 -46.72 -19.43 -13.48
C LYS A 511 -45.33 -19.94 -13.91
#